data_AF-A0A9P9CRW6-F1
#
_entry.id   AF-A0A9P9CRW6-F1
#
_cell.length_a   1.000
_cell.length_b   1.000
_cell.length_c   1.000
_cell.angle_alpha   90.00
_cell.angle_beta   90.00
_cell.angle_gamma   90.00
#
_symmetry.space_group_name_H-M   'P 1'
#
loop_
_entity.id
_entity.type
_entity.pdbx_description
1 polymer ?
#
loop_
_entity_poly.entity_id
_entity_poly.type
_entity_poly.pdbx_seq_one_letter_code
_entity_poly.pdbx_strand_id
1 'polypeptide(L)'
;MTQESSHRAISMTAGCNWVTAARGNRQGVTHVPPHRDGFATRLVLSPPHMADDSLSADVAALKLTSDASEDHAVVSTDGGAIQTLSLPVPPNEEDLHSTVQTALDTVQERHTKKRIRPTVILNAVDLAQPTSDRIGLLKGDVCTMGKLVCMERLAAKFERIPPGTRTSHPHAHRLENELVFCVSGGGVVWQNGFTYPFGPGDVASWKAGTGVVHTIINDSNRDDPAQGEDLLLISVSEDRPDESLYYPLSPERRAAISEAQTWKEEAVPHQNEFGPHPGYPCIMNSKDGRSGVSSDHPRPSDGPRPSNIANAFEAAEGVGQGDMFAHGCSLTAESGLRGATFGCNLEILPPGTRSSFPHAHSEEEEFIFVLEGSGSLWLNGDTVPVGPGDCVGFPRGTGIAHNFINDSNVGGVDGEDLALLILGESKPSVDKVVYPVNPERQATFARWWHDSPKHKLGSHNGCPKMPRK
;
A
#
# COMPACT_ATOMS: atom_id res chain seq x y z
N MET A 1 -7.29 -13.57 -47.67
CA MET A 1 -6.65 -14.69 -46.96
C MET A 1 -5.21 -14.27 -46.78
N THR A 2 -4.70 -13.89 -45.62
CA THR A 2 -4.98 -14.30 -44.24
C THR A 2 -4.82 -13.11 -43.28
N GLN A 3 -5.71 -13.06 -42.29
CA GLN A 3 -5.61 -12.30 -41.03
C GLN A 3 -4.71 -13.06 -40.06
N GLU A 4 -3.94 -12.36 -39.22
CA GLU A 4 -3.50 -12.75 -37.87
C GLU A 4 -2.88 -11.49 -37.21
N SER A 5 -3.68 -10.70 -36.48
CA SER A 5 -3.86 -10.72 -35.01
C SER A 5 -2.77 -9.97 -34.23
N SER A 6 -2.87 -8.63 -34.27
CA SER A 6 -2.21 -7.72 -33.33
C SER A 6 -3.02 -7.65 -32.02
N HIS A 7 -2.52 -8.26 -30.95
CA HIS A 7 -3.12 -8.16 -29.63
C HIS A 7 -2.83 -6.78 -29.01
N ARG A 8 -3.93 -6.10 -28.66
CA ARG A 8 -3.99 -4.76 -28.07
C ARG A 8 -3.38 -4.75 -26.66
N ALA A 9 -2.48 -3.80 -26.42
CA ALA A 9 -2.04 -3.39 -25.10
C ALA A 9 -3.23 -2.80 -24.31
N ILE A 10 -3.49 -3.36 -23.12
CA ILE A 10 -4.55 -2.90 -22.22
C ILE A 10 -3.97 -1.80 -21.32
N SER A 11 -4.52 -0.61 -21.57
CA SER A 11 -4.52 0.66 -20.84
C SER A 11 -3.85 0.72 -19.46
N MET A 12 -2.83 1.58 -19.38
CA MET A 12 -2.27 2.15 -18.15
C MET A 12 -3.02 3.45 -17.83
N THR A 13 -3.61 3.51 -16.64
CA THR A 13 -4.34 4.66 -16.11
C THR A 13 -3.37 5.69 -15.52
N ALA A 14 -3.78 6.97 -15.57
CA ALA A 14 -2.98 8.20 -15.57
C ALA A 14 -2.12 8.42 -16.83
N GLY A 15 -2.26 9.59 -17.47
CA GLY A 15 -1.62 9.97 -18.73
C GLY A 15 -0.10 10.14 -18.70
N CYS A 16 0.65 9.12 -18.29
CA CYS A 16 2.06 8.92 -18.62
C CYS A 16 2.12 7.87 -19.73
N ASN A 17 2.44 8.28 -20.95
CA ASN A 17 2.80 7.34 -22.01
C ASN A 17 4.17 6.75 -21.66
N TRP A 18 4.18 5.57 -21.04
CA TRP A 18 5.40 4.82 -20.75
C TRP A 18 5.93 4.23 -22.06
N VAL A 19 6.97 4.84 -22.64
CA VAL A 19 7.78 4.23 -23.69
C VAL A 19 8.74 3.27 -22.99
N THR A 20 8.68 1.97 -23.35
CA THR A 20 9.65 0.95 -22.92
C THR A 20 11.07 1.44 -23.19
N ALA A 21 11.81 1.78 -22.13
CA ALA A 21 13.24 2.07 -22.19
C ALA A 21 14.05 0.80 -21.85
N ALA A 22 15.35 0.83 -22.12
CA ALA A 22 16.22 -0.32 -21.99
C ALA A 22 16.80 -0.45 -20.57
N ARG A 23 16.82 -1.68 -20.06
CA ARG A 23 17.41 -2.11 -18.77
C ARG A 23 18.80 -1.50 -18.53
N GLY A 24 18.89 -0.60 -17.56
CA GLY A 24 20.15 -0.11 -17.00
C GLY A 24 20.38 -0.73 -15.63
N ASN A 25 21.55 -1.35 -15.43
CA ASN A 25 21.89 -2.07 -14.20
C ASN A 25 22.21 -1.06 -13.07
N ARG A 26 21.44 -1.02 -11.97
CA ARG A 26 21.84 -0.36 -10.71
C ARG A 26 22.09 -1.42 -9.64
N GLN A 27 23.32 -1.46 -9.13
CA GLN A 27 23.65 -2.13 -7.88
C GLN A 27 23.67 -1.09 -6.75
N GLY A 28 23.09 -1.43 -5.60
CA GLY A 28 23.48 -0.85 -4.31
C GLY A 28 22.65 0.33 -3.79
N VAL A 29 21.31 0.22 -3.73
CA VAL A 29 20.52 1.02 -2.78
C VAL A 29 20.45 0.23 -1.48
N THR A 30 21.17 0.70 -0.45
CA THR A 30 21.05 0.16 0.89
C THR A 30 19.72 0.66 1.47
N HIS A 31 18.74 -0.24 1.54
CA HIS A 31 17.44 0.01 2.16
C HIS A 31 17.65 0.42 3.61
N VAL A 32 17.28 1.65 3.95
CA VAL A 32 17.26 2.11 5.34
C VAL A 32 15.86 1.76 5.86
N PRO A 33 15.72 1.04 6.99
CA PRO A 33 14.40 0.78 7.53
C PRO A 33 13.71 2.11 7.84
N PRO A 34 12.37 2.21 7.71
CA PRO A 34 11.63 3.41 8.08
C PRO A 34 11.67 3.56 9.60
N HIS A 35 12.76 4.13 10.13
CA HIS A 35 12.92 4.36 11.56
C HIS A 35 12.57 5.79 11.94
N ARG A 36 11.74 5.85 12.99
CA ARG A 36 11.18 6.98 13.71
C ARG A 36 12.24 8.00 14.13
N ASP A 37 12.14 9.22 13.60
CA ASP A 37 12.34 10.45 14.36
C ASP A 37 11.52 11.58 13.70
N GLY A 38 10.48 12.07 14.40
CA GLY A 38 9.83 13.35 14.08
C GLY A 38 8.51 13.34 13.27
N PHE A 39 7.98 12.19 12.86
CA PHE A 39 6.69 12.10 12.16
C PHE A 39 5.66 11.38 13.03
N ALA A 40 4.89 12.12 13.84
CA ALA A 40 3.71 11.59 14.52
C ALA A 40 2.58 11.30 13.52
N THR A 41 1.66 10.39 13.85
CA THR A 41 0.41 10.18 13.10
C THR A 41 -0.39 11.49 12.99
N ARG A 42 -0.65 11.95 11.76
CA ARG A 42 -1.34 13.21 11.46
C ARG A 42 -2.59 12.94 10.64
N LEU A 43 -3.77 13.11 11.22
CA LEU A 43 -5.02 13.12 10.47
C LEU A 43 -5.12 14.43 9.70
N VAL A 44 -4.81 14.40 8.41
CA VAL A 44 -5.02 15.53 7.51
C VAL A 44 -6.38 15.38 6.85
N LEU A 45 -7.20 16.45 6.85
CA LEU A 45 -8.50 16.48 6.20
C LEU A 45 -8.45 17.46 5.01
N SER A 46 -8.82 16.97 3.83
CA SER A 46 -8.96 17.83 2.64
C SER A 46 -10.07 18.87 2.82
N PRO A 47 -9.92 20.08 2.24
CA PRO A 47 -10.96 21.10 2.29
C PRO A 47 -12.28 20.61 1.68
N PRO A 48 -13.43 21.05 2.23
CA PRO A 48 -14.73 20.72 1.67
C PRO A 48 -14.93 21.33 0.28
N HIS A 49 -15.91 20.80 -0.44
CA HIS A 49 -16.44 21.42 -1.66
C HIS A 49 -16.77 22.90 -1.43
N MET A 50 -16.64 23.70 -2.51
CA MET A 50 -16.90 25.15 -2.58
C MET A 50 -18.26 25.64 -2.01
N ALA A 51 -19.13 24.75 -1.55
CA ALA A 51 -20.47 25.06 -1.07
C ALA A 51 -20.63 25.13 0.46
N ASP A 52 -19.59 24.92 1.28
CA ASP A 52 -19.77 24.83 2.73
C ASP A 52 -18.60 25.37 3.58
N ASP A 53 -18.71 26.64 4.01
CA ASP A 53 -17.78 27.30 4.95
C ASP A 53 -17.96 26.84 6.42
N SER A 54 -18.91 25.95 6.73
CA SER A 54 -19.21 25.55 8.13
C SER A 54 -18.23 24.54 8.74
N LEU A 55 -17.36 23.89 7.94
CA LEU A 55 -16.48 22.81 8.41
C LEU A 55 -15.29 23.26 9.28
N SER A 56 -14.82 24.51 9.16
CA SER A 56 -13.68 24.99 9.98
C SER A 56 -14.02 25.07 11.47
N ALA A 57 -15.30 25.25 11.81
CA ALA A 57 -15.79 25.25 13.18
C ALA A 57 -15.95 23.83 13.76
N ASP A 58 -16.24 22.83 12.91
CA ASP A 58 -16.59 21.47 13.34
C ASP A 58 -15.36 20.61 13.68
N VAL A 59 -14.22 20.83 13.04
CA VAL A 59 -12.95 20.15 13.36
C VAL A 59 -12.28 20.75 14.59
N ALA A 60 -12.46 22.05 14.85
CA ALA A 60 -12.12 22.65 16.15
C ALA A 60 -12.92 22.02 17.31
N ALA A 61 -14.07 21.38 17.02
CA ALA A 61 -14.91 20.67 17.98
C ALA A 61 -14.60 19.16 18.11
N LEU A 62 -13.65 18.60 17.33
CA LEU A 62 -13.08 17.25 17.51
C LEU A 62 -12.13 17.17 18.72
N LYS A 63 -12.40 17.93 19.79
CA LYS A 63 -11.79 17.70 21.10
C LYS A 63 -12.24 16.31 21.55
N LEU A 64 -11.43 15.30 21.25
CA LEU A 64 -11.61 13.92 21.69
C LEU A 64 -11.82 13.95 23.21
N THR A 65 -13.03 13.60 23.61
CA THR A 65 -13.44 13.56 25.00
C THR A 65 -12.87 12.31 25.64
N SER A 66 -11.77 12.44 26.38
CA SER A 66 -11.43 11.49 27.44
C SER A 66 -10.76 12.25 28.58
N ASP A 67 -11.32 12.12 29.79
CA ASP A 67 -10.84 12.69 31.06
C ASP A 67 -9.49 12.10 31.50
N ALA A 68 -8.43 12.31 30.71
CA ALA A 68 -7.06 12.02 31.10
C ALA A 68 -6.15 13.20 30.75
N SER A 69 -5.35 13.60 31.72
CA SER A 69 -4.45 14.76 31.78
C SER A 69 -3.79 15.22 30.47
N GLU A 70 -3.97 16.51 30.16
CA GLU A 70 -3.08 17.47 29.47
C GLU A 70 -2.41 17.18 28.10
N ASP A 71 -2.65 16.06 27.40
CA ASP A 71 -2.14 15.86 26.03
C ASP A 71 -3.24 16.02 24.97
N HIS A 72 -3.46 17.26 24.51
CA HIS A 72 -4.51 17.58 23.52
C HIS A 72 -4.05 17.39 22.07
N ALA A 73 -4.93 16.85 21.23
CA ALA A 73 -4.77 16.87 19.78
C ALA A 73 -4.67 18.32 19.27
N VAL A 74 -3.61 18.62 18.50
CA VAL A 74 -3.36 19.97 17.97
C VAL A 74 -3.95 20.06 16.57
N VAL A 75 -4.94 20.95 16.40
CA VAL A 75 -5.44 21.34 15.07
C VAL A 75 -4.61 22.53 14.58
N SER A 76 -3.80 22.32 13.54
CA SER A 76 -3.14 23.39 12.81
C SER A 76 -3.95 23.73 11.55
N THR A 77 -4.14 25.03 11.33
CA THR A 77 -4.56 25.60 10.05
C THR A 77 -3.42 26.48 9.56
N ASP A 78 -2.45 25.90 8.85
CA ASP A 78 -1.27 26.63 8.33
C ASP A 78 -1.65 27.55 7.14
N GLY A 79 -2.59 28.48 7.34
CA GLY A 79 -2.98 29.51 6.37
C GLY A 79 -3.68 29.02 5.10
N GLY A 80 -3.83 27.71 4.90
CA GLY A 80 -4.53 27.06 3.77
C GLY A 80 -5.92 26.52 4.13
N ALA A 81 -6.56 25.83 3.18
CA ALA A 81 -7.89 25.24 3.39
C ALA A 81 -7.83 23.81 3.99
N ILE A 82 -6.63 23.19 4.01
CA ILE A 82 -6.34 21.91 4.64
C ILE A 82 -6.31 22.06 6.17
N GLN A 83 -6.89 21.08 6.87
CA GLN A 83 -6.86 21.01 8.33
C GLN A 83 -6.06 19.78 8.76
N THR A 84 -5.07 19.98 9.63
CA THR A 84 -4.24 18.89 10.16
C THR A 84 -4.54 18.71 11.64
N LEU A 85 -4.99 17.52 12.03
CA LEU A 85 -5.14 17.08 13.40
C LEU A 85 -3.98 16.13 13.75
N SER A 86 -3.07 16.58 14.61
CA SER A 86 -2.06 15.70 15.20
C SER A 86 -2.70 14.91 16.33
N LEU A 87 -2.70 13.58 16.24
CA LEU A 87 -3.19 12.72 17.31
C LEU A 87 -2.06 12.47 18.32
N PRO A 88 -2.29 12.63 19.63
CA PRO A 88 -1.28 12.29 20.63
C PRO A 88 -1.00 10.78 20.57
N VAL A 89 0.26 10.39 20.75
CA VAL A 89 0.60 8.98 20.97
C VAL A 89 0.15 8.64 22.38
N PRO A 90 -0.87 7.77 22.58
CA PRO A 90 -1.38 7.50 23.92
C PRO A 90 -0.26 6.89 24.79
N PRO A 91 -0.21 7.23 26.10
CA PRO A 91 0.84 6.74 27.00
C PRO A 91 0.81 5.22 27.23
N ASN A 92 -0.30 4.56 26.87
CA ASN A 92 -0.45 3.12 26.82
C ASN A 92 -0.76 2.71 25.37
N GLU A 93 0.00 1.74 24.83
CA GLU A 93 -0.08 1.25 23.43
C GLU A 93 -1.47 0.72 23.01
N GLU A 94 -2.40 0.54 23.95
CA GLU A 94 -3.61 -0.23 23.75
C GLU A 94 -4.72 0.46 22.92
N ASP A 95 -4.59 1.72 22.49
CA ASP A 95 -5.73 2.42 21.88
C ASP A 95 -5.43 3.37 20.72
N LEU A 96 -4.24 3.39 20.09
CA LEU A 96 -3.99 4.27 18.94
C LEU A 96 -4.88 3.91 17.74
N HIS A 97 -4.99 2.63 17.40
CA HIS A 97 -5.87 2.16 16.31
C HIS A 97 -7.34 2.52 16.58
N SER A 98 -7.81 2.30 17.80
CA SER A 98 -9.18 2.63 18.25
C SER A 98 -9.43 4.14 18.28
N THR A 99 -8.44 4.93 18.71
CA THR A 99 -8.50 6.40 18.70
C THR A 99 -8.59 6.93 17.27
N VAL A 100 -7.74 6.41 16.37
CA VAL A 100 -7.76 6.74 14.95
C VAL A 100 -9.09 6.31 14.33
N GLN A 101 -9.55 5.08 14.58
CA GLN A 101 -10.83 4.59 14.08
C GLN A 101 -12.01 5.42 14.61
N THR A 102 -12.02 5.81 15.88
CA THR A 102 -13.06 6.65 16.48
C THR A 102 -13.05 8.06 15.89
N ALA A 103 -11.88 8.65 15.69
CA ALA A 103 -11.73 9.94 15.03
C ALA A 103 -12.25 9.86 13.58
N LEU A 104 -11.90 8.78 12.86
CA LEU A 104 -12.36 8.52 11.51
C LEU A 104 -13.86 8.27 11.44
N ASP A 105 -14.44 7.47 12.34
CA ASP A 105 -15.87 7.22 12.41
C ASP A 105 -16.63 8.52 12.70
N THR A 106 -16.09 9.37 13.58
CA THR A 106 -16.68 10.69 13.87
C THR A 106 -16.64 11.61 12.66
N VAL A 107 -15.52 11.63 11.93
CA VAL A 107 -15.41 12.36 10.66
C VAL A 107 -16.37 11.77 9.64
N GLN A 108 -16.37 10.45 9.42
CA GLN A 108 -17.19 9.76 8.43
C GLN A 108 -18.69 9.86 8.71
N GLU A 109 -19.16 9.75 9.96
CA GLU A 109 -20.58 9.89 10.32
C GLU A 109 -21.10 11.32 10.09
N ARG A 110 -20.27 12.32 10.40
CA ARG A 110 -20.61 13.73 10.14
C ARG A 110 -20.58 14.06 8.65
N HIS A 111 -19.66 13.43 7.91
CA HIS A 111 -19.46 13.63 6.48
C HIS A 111 -20.41 12.83 5.57
N THR A 112 -20.88 11.65 5.98
CA THR A 112 -21.91 10.85 5.27
C THR A 112 -23.24 11.60 5.18
N LYS A 113 -23.58 12.41 6.18
CA LYS A 113 -24.74 13.33 6.12
C LYS A 113 -24.59 14.43 5.05
N LYS A 114 -23.35 14.75 4.63
CA LYS A 114 -23.01 15.80 3.64
C LYS A 114 -22.40 15.27 2.31
N ARG A 115 -22.21 13.95 2.15
CA ARG A 115 -21.56 13.28 0.98
C ARG A 115 -20.13 13.76 0.65
N ILE A 116 -19.36 14.24 1.63
CA ILE A 116 -17.97 14.70 1.42
C ILE A 116 -17.01 13.63 1.93
N ARG A 117 -16.24 12.95 1.07
CA ARG A 117 -15.21 11.99 1.53
C ARG A 117 -13.85 12.70 1.58
N PRO A 118 -13.28 12.97 2.78
CA PRO A 118 -11.97 13.59 2.86
C PRO A 118 -10.86 12.61 2.47
N THR A 119 -9.71 13.14 2.10
CA THR A 119 -8.46 12.37 2.07
C THR A 119 -7.86 12.41 3.46
N VAL A 120 -7.33 11.27 3.91
CA VAL A 120 -6.69 11.07 5.21
C VAL A 120 -5.26 10.59 4.99
N ILE A 121 -4.31 11.19 5.73
CA ILE A 121 -2.93 10.72 5.83
C ILE A 121 -2.76 10.03 7.18
N LEU A 122 -2.06 8.89 7.24
CA LEU A 122 -1.76 8.16 8.47
C LEU A 122 -0.35 7.58 8.38
N ASN A 123 0.34 7.39 9.50
CA ASN A 123 1.58 6.63 9.50
C ASN A 123 1.27 5.16 9.83
N ALA A 124 1.47 4.25 8.88
CA ALA A 124 1.07 2.84 9.06
C ALA A 124 1.97 2.08 10.06
N VAL A 125 3.24 2.48 10.20
CA VAL A 125 4.19 1.86 11.13
C VAL A 125 3.82 2.19 12.58
N ASP A 126 3.35 3.41 12.84
CA ASP A 126 2.77 3.79 14.13
C ASP A 126 1.48 3.02 14.44
N LEU A 127 0.66 2.72 13.43
CA LEU A 127 -0.56 1.92 13.62
C LEU A 127 -0.30 0.43 13.88
N ALA A 128 0.86 -0.09 13.44
CA ALA A 128 1.23 -1.50 13.54
C ALA A 128 2.04 -1.85 14.81
N GLN A 129 2.07 -0.96 15.82
CA GLN A 129 2.79 -1.18 17.08
C GLN A 129 2.26 -2.40 17.84
N PRO A 130 3.10 -3.07 18.65
CA PRO A 130 2.71 -4.28 19.36
C PRO A 130 1.56 -4.00 20.33
N THR A 131 0.67 -4.97 20.49
CA THR A 131 -0.31 -4.97 21.59
C THR A 131 -0.03 -6.17 22.49
N SER A 132 -0.10 -5.97 23.81
CA SER A 132 0.28 -6.95 24.84
C SER A 132 -0.47 -8.29 24.75
N ASP A 133 -1.62 -8.31 24.07
CA ASP A 133 -2.58 -9.41 24.07
C ASP A 133 -2.43 -10.37 22.87
N ARG A 134 -1.44 -10.16 22.00
CA ARG A 134 -1.34 -10.86 20.71
C ARG A 134 -0.14 -11.80 20.61
N ILE A 135 -0.15 -12.85 21.43
CA ILE A 135 0.82 -13.95 21.36
C ILE A 135 0.14 -15.18 20.73
N GLY A 136 0.68 -15.71 19.62
CA GLY A 136 0.23 -16.98 19.02
C GLY A 136 0.72 -17.23 17.59
N LEU A 137 0.71 -18.51 17.17
CA LEU A 137 1.20 -19.05 15.88
C LEU A 137 0.59 -18.45 14.59
N LEU A 138 -0.39 -17.54 14.70
CA LEU A 138 -1.26 -17.07 13.62
C LEU A 138 -1.57 -15.56 13.65
N LYS A 139 -0.82 -14.75 14.40
CA LYS A 139 -1.13 -13.33 14.52
C LYS A 139 0.02 -12.47 14.01
N GLY A 140 0.00 -12.21 12.71
CA GLY A 140 0.46 -10.91 12.24
C GLY A 140 -0.48 -9.83 12.76
N ASP A 141 0.06 -8.67 13.13
CA ASP A 141 -0.74 -7.47 13.36
C ASP A 141 -1.17 -6.92 12.00
N VAL A 142 -2.43 -7.15 11.65
CA VAL A 142 -3.01 -6.69 10.38
C VAL A 142 -3.80 -5.40 10.62
N CYS A 143 -3.38 -4.33 9.96
CA CYS A 143 -4.11 -3.07 9.86
C CYS A 143 -4.72 -2.96 8.46
N THR A 144 -6.06 -2.97 8.35
CA THR A 144 -6.73 -2.78 7.05
C THR A 144 -6.77 -1.28 6.72
N MET A 145 -5.71 -0.79 6.08
CA MET A 145 -5.50 0.63 5.80
C MET A 145 -6.60 1.22 4.91
N GLY A 146 -7.12 0.47 3.94
CA GLY A 146 -8.07 1.01 2.95
C GLY A 146 -9.25 1.74 3.58
N LYS A 147 -9.88 1.16 4.60
CA LYS A 147 -11.00 1.81 5.31
C LYS A 147 -10.55 3.04 6.11
N LEU A 148 -9.33 2.99 6.65
CA LEU A 148 -8.78 4.08 7.45
C LEU A 148 -8.48 5.33 6.61
N VAL A 149 -8.16 5.13 5.32
CA VAL A 149 -7.95 6.21 4.35
C VAL A 149 -9.12 6.40 3.38
N CYS A 150 -10.33 6.00 3.81
CA CYS A 150 -11.60 6.23 3.11
C CYS A 150 -11.75 5.56 1.73
N MET A 151 -11.02 4.49 1.46
CA MET A 151 -11.25 3.60 0.31
C MET A 151 -12.31 2.53 0.63
N GLU A 152 -13.04 2.10 -0.40
CA GLU A 152 -14.16 1.15 -0.25
C GLU A 152 -13.94 -0.16 -1.02
N ARG A 153 -13.18 -0.14 -2.12
CA ARG A 153 -13.10 -1.28 -3.06
C ARG A 153 -11.71 -1.88 -3.18
N LEU A 154 -10.67 -1.07 -2.97
CA LEU A 154 -9.30 -1.58 -2.94
C LEU A 154 -8.92 -1.97 -1.51
N ALA A 155 -8.66 -3.25 -1.28
CA ALA A 155 -8.26 -3.76 0.03
C ALA A 155 -6.73 -3.75 0.15
N ALA A 156 -6.18 -2.64 0.62
CA ALA A 156 -4.78 -2.54 1.05
C ALA A 156 -4.68 -2.81 2.56
N LYS A 157 -3.79 -3.71 2.96
CA LYS A 157 -3.50 -4.03 4.37
C LYS A 157 -2.01 -3.81 4.63
N PHE A 158 -1.71 -3.28 5.81
CA PHE A 158 -0.36 -3.27 6.36
C PHE A 158 -0.28 -4.38 7.38
N GLU A 159 0.71 -5.26 7.27
CA GLU A 159 0.85 -6.41 8.12
C GLU A 159 2.23 -6.41 8.76
N ARG A 160 2.26 -6.48 10.09
CA ARG A 160 3.47 -6.81 10.82
C ARG A 160 3.42 -8.28 11.18
N ILE A 161 4.43 -9.04 10.76
CA ILE A 161 4.55 -10.47 11.02
C ILE A 161 5.68 -10.66 12.04
N PRO A 162 5.38 -11.04 13.30
CA PRO A 162 6.42 -11.28 14.30
C PRO A 162 7.37 -12.43 13.94
N PRO A 163 8.60 -12.43 14.47
CA PRO A 163 9.54 -13.53 14.27
C PRO A 163 8.96 -14.89 14.69
N GLY A 164 9.16 -15.92 13.87
CA GLY A 164 8.64 -17.26 14.15
C GLY A 164 7.13 -17.39 13.92
N THR A 165 6.52 -16.48 13.17
CA THR A 165 5.12 -16.53 12.75
C THR A 165 4.99 -16.46 11.23
N ARG A 166 3.76 -16.37 10.71
CA ARG A 166 3.45 -16.33 9.28
C ARG A 166 2.18 -15.51 9.03
N THR A 167 2.01 -15.04 7.79
CA THR A 167 0.82 -14.26 7.39
C THR A 167 -0.48 -15.05 7.53
N SER A 168 -0.47 -16.32 7.14
CA SER A 168 -1.69 -17.12 7.06
C SER A 168 -1.43 -18.62 7.16
N HIS A 169 -2.49 -19.43 7.20
CA HIS A 169 -2.33 -20.85 6.86
C HIS A 169 -2.03 -20.97 5.36
N PRO A 170 -1.16 -21.90 4.93
CA PRO A 170 -0.96 -22.20 3.51
C PRO A 170 -2.28 -22.35 2.75
N HIS A 171 -2.51 -21.48 1.76
CA HIS A 171 -3.78 -21.43 1.05
C HIS A 171 -3.65 -21.00 -0.41
N ALA A 172 -4.71 -21.22 -1.18
CA ALA A 172 -4.84 -20.70 -2.54
C ALA A 172 -6.21 -20.06 -2.75
N HIS A 173 -6.24 -18.95 -3.51
CA HIS A 173 -7.45 -18.22 -3.88
C HIS A 173 -8.02 -18.72 -5.22
N ARG A 174 -9.35 -18.80 -5.31
CA ARG A 174 -10.06 -19.16 -6.53
C ARG A 174 -10.35 -17.97 -7.44
N LEU A 175 -10.78 -16.82 -6.90
CA LEU A 175 -11.22 -15.65 -7.69
C LEU A 175 -10.37 -14.41 -7.44
N GLU A 176 -9.73 -14.31 -6.28
CA GLU A 176 -8.88 -13.17 -5.92
C GLU A 176 -7.43 -13.35 -6.37
N ASN A 177 -6.88 -12.32 -7.02
CA ASN A 177 -5.44 -12.19 -7.11
C ASN A 177 -4.93 -11.56 -5.82
N GLU A 178 -3.77 -12.02 -5.35
CA GLU A 178 -3.10 -11.46 -4.19
C GLU A 178 -1.71 -10.98 -4.59
N LEU A 179 -1.34 -9.78 -4.12
CA LEU A 179 0.00 -9.23 -4.21
C LEU A 179 0.47 -8.85 -2.81
N VAL A 180 1.70 -9.22 -2.46
CA VAL A 180 2.33 -8.82 -1.19
C VAL A 180 3.68 -8.20 -1.47
N PHE A 181 3.92 -7.01 -0.92
CA PHE A 181 5.16 -6.26 -1.00
C PHE A 181 5.85 -6.24 0.38
N CYS A 182 7.15 -6.50 0.42
CA CYS A 182 7.94 -6.44 1.65
C CYS A 182 8.49 -5.03 1.87
N VAL A 183 8.03 -4.36 2.92
CA VAL A 183 8.47 -3.01 3.32
C VAL A 183 9.77 -3.07 4.10
N SER A 184 9.90 -3.97 5.07
CA SER A 184 11.11 -4.12 5.88
C SER A 184 11.19 -5.49 6.56
N GLY A 185 12.38 -5.85 7.02
CA GLY A 185 12.66 -7.12 7.68
C GLY A 185 12.96 -8.26 6.69
N GLY A 186 13.24 -9.44 7.23
CA GLY A 186 13.57 -10.64 6.44
C GLY A 186 12.64 -11.81 6.74
N GLY A 187 12.23 -12.50 5.66
CA GLY A 187 11.42 -13.70 5.74
C GLY A 187 11.62 -14.63 4.55
N VAL A 188 10.68 -15.56 4.39
CA VAL A 188 10.55 -16.36 3.18
C VAL A 188 9.12 -16.37 2.64
N VAL A 189 9.00 -16.39 1.32
CA VAL A 189 7.78 -16.86 0.66
C VAL A 189 7.81 -18.38 0.65
N TRP A 190 6.79 -19.00 1.24
CA TRP A 190 6.53 -20.42 1.08
C TRP A 190 5.46 -20.58 0.00
N GLN A 191 5.72 -21.38 -1.05
CA GLN A 191 4.72 -21.78 -2.03
C GLN A 191 4.89 -23.23 -2.48
N ASN A 192 3.80 -23.99 -2.47
CA ASN A 192 3.74 -25.42 -2.82
C ASN A 192 4.90 -26.24 -2.20
N GLY A 193 5.22 -26.02 -0.93
CA GLY A 193 6.28 -26.77 -0.22
C GLY A 193 7.71 -26.29 -0.45
N PHE A 194 7.92 -25.26 -1.27
CA PHE A 194 9.22 -24.61 -1.49
C PHE A 194 9.27 -23.24 -0.83
N THR A 195 10.46 -22.84 -0.41
CA THR A 195 10.75 -21.60 0.31
C THR A 195 11.71 -20.74 -0.50
N TYR A 196 11.46 -19.44 -0.57
CA TYR A 196 12.26 -18.47 -1.32
C TYR A 196 12.54 -17.26 -0.45
N PRO A 197 13.75 -16.66 -0.48
CA PRO A 197 14.04 -15.48 0.35
C PRO A 197 13.08 -14.35 -0.03
N PHE A 198 12.58 -13.64 0.97
CA PHE A 198 11.68 -12.52 0.80
C PHE A 198 12.12 -11.40 1.74
N GLY A 199 12.59 -10.30 1.16
CA GLY A 199 13.15 -9.18 1.90
C GLY A 199 12.75 -7.84 1.29
N PRO A 200 13.28 -6.72 1.82
CA PRO A 200 12.79 -5.40 1.49
C PRO A 200 12.83 -5.10 -0.02
N GLY A 201 11.72 -4.56 -0.53
CA GLY A 201 11.53 -4.32 -1.97
C GLY A 201 11.07 -5.53 -2.78
N ASP A 202 11.08 -6.74 -2.21
CA ASP A 202 10.52 -7.89 -2.89
C ASP A 202 8.98 -7.80 -2.96
N VAL A 203 8.43 -8.20 -4.10
CA VAL A 203 7.01 -8.43 -4.33
C VAL A 203 6.78 -9.89 -4.68
N ALA A 204 5.77 -10.49 -4.07
CA ALA A 204 5.26 -11.81 -4.40
C ALA A 204 3.79 -11.69 -4.84
N SER A 205 3.37 -12.49 -5.81
CA SER A 205 1.98 -12.45 -6.26
C SER A 205 1.43 -13.80 -6.66
N TRP A 206 0.13 -13.99 -6.46
CA TRP A 206 -0.56 -15.23 -6.78
C TRP A 206 -1.81 -14.94 -7.58
N LYS A 207 -1.85 -15.49 -8.79
CA LYS A 207 -2.98 -15.35 -9.68
C LYS A 207 -4.13 -16.24 -9.20
N ALA A 208 -5.32 -15.66 -9.18
CA ALA A 208 -6.57 -16.35 -8.87
C ALA A 208 -6.74 -17.64 -9.66
N GLY A 209 -7.25 -18.68 -9.02
CA GLY A 209 -7.68 -19.89 -9.70
C GLY A 209 -6.53 -20.78 -10.17
N THR A 210 -5.28 -20.43 -9.86
CA THR A 210 -4.12 -21.26 -10.19
C THR A 210 -3.97 -22.44 -9.26
N GLY A 211 -4.45 -22.36 -8.02
CA GLY A 211 -4.24 -23.40 -7.01
C GLY A 211 -2.84 -23.42 -6.41
N VAL A 212 -2.00 -22.41 -6.69
CA VAL A 212 -0.69 -22.24 -6.03
C VAL A 212 -0.94 -21.92 -4.56
N VAL A 213 -0.52 -22.81 -3.69
CA VAL A 213 -0.72 -22.71 -2.24
C VAL A 213 0.44 -21.93 -1.66
N HIS A 214 0.18 -20.91 -0.87
CA HIS A 214 1.20 -19.99 -0.39
C HIS A 214 0.97 -19.48 1.04
N THR A 215 2.06 -18.99 1.65
CA THR A 215 2.09 -18.16 2.85
C THR A 215 3.45 -17.46 2.91
N ILE A 216 3.54 -16.34 3.63
CA ILE A 216 4.83 -15.71 3.96
C ILE A 216 5.16 -16.05 5.40
N ILE A 217 6.40 -16.44 5.66
CA ILE A 217 6.89 -16.86 6.96
C ILE A 217 7.98 -15.89 7.40
N ASN A 218 7.87 -15.35 8.60
CA ASN A 218 8.98 -14.64 9.22
C ASN A 218 9.89 -15.66 9.92
N ASP A 219 11.03 -15.94 9.29
CA ASP A 219 12.06 -16.86 9.77
C ASP A 219 13.28 -16.12 10.34
N SER A 220 13.18 -14.82 10.63
CA SER A 220 14.30 -14.01 11.13
C SER A 220 14.90 -14.53 12.44
N ASN A 221 14.12 -15.25 13.25
CA ASN A 221 14.56 -15.87 14.50
C ASN A 221 15.14 -17.29 14.34
N ARG A 222 15.38 -17.76 13.10
CA ARG A 222 15.83 -19.14 12.84
C ARG A 222 17.21 -19.45 13.41
N ASP A 223 18.15 -18.51 13.25
CA ASP A 223 19.56 -18.70 13.58
C ASP A 223 19.86 -18.23 15.01
N ASP A 224 19.18 -17.18 15.47
CA ASP A 224 19.20 -16.70 16.85
C ASP A 224 17.78 -16.29 17.30
N PRO A 225 17.13 -17.07 18.19
CA PRO A 225 15.80 -16.76 18.71
C PRO A 225 15.68 -15.42 19.43
N ALA A 226 16.78 -14.85 19.92
CA ALA A 226 16.80 -13.57 20.63
C ALA A 226 16.96 -12.35 19.69
N GLN A 227 17.25 -12.56 18.40
CA GLN A 227 17.52 -11.50 17.43
C GLN A 227 16.48 -11.41 16.30
N GLY A 228 15.35 -12.11 16.42
CA GLY A 228 14.28 -11.99 15.43
C GLY A 228 13.76 -10.55 15.30
N GLU A 229 13.63 -10.08 14.07
CA GLU A 229 13.01 -8.79 13.73
C GLU A 229 11.64 -8.99 13.08
N ASP A 230 10.76 -8.00 13.26
CA ASP A 230 9.45 -7.98 12.60
C ASP A 230 9.60 -7.85 11.08
N LEU A 231 8.75 -8.58 10.36
CA LEU A 231 8.61 -8.47 8.91
C LEU A 231 7.38 -7.60 8.61
N LEU A 232 7.58 -6.47 7.93
CA LEU A 232 6.51 -5.51 7.60
C LEU A 232 6.13 -5.63 6.13
N LEU A 233 4.84 -5.83 5.87
CA LEU A 233 4.30 -6.14 4.55
C LEU A 233 3.16 -5.20 4.19
N ILE A 234 2.99 -4.94 2.90
CA ILE A 234 1.74 -4.40 2.34
C ILE A 234 1.13 -5.47 1.45
N SER A 235 -0.08 -5.93 1.79
CA SER A 235 -0.84 -6.84 0.95
C SER A 235 -1.99 -6.13 0.26
N VAL A 236 -2.24 -6.56 -0.97
CA VAL A 236 -3.30 -6.04 -1.83
C VAL A 236 -4.05 -7.22 -2.38
N SER A 237 -5.35 -7.22 -2.14
CA SER A 237 -6.26 -8.20 -2.70
C SER A 237 -7.48 -7.50 -3.28
N GLU A 238 -8.17 -8.24 -4.14
CA GLU A 238 -9.55 -7.91 -4.51
C GLU A 238 -10.47 -8.31 -3.35
N ASP A 239 -11.55 -7.57 -3.11
CA ASP A 239 -12.62 -8.02 -2.22
C ASP A 239 -13.69 -8.71 -3.08
N ARG A 240 -13.66 -10.05 -3.11
CA ARG A 240 -14.60 -10.87 -3.89
C ARG A 240 -15.57 -11.57 -2.93
N PRO A 241 -16.84 -11.16 -2.87
CA PRO A 241 -17.80 -11.75 -1.94
C PRO A 241 -18.08 -13.24 -2.21
N ASP A 242 -17.81 -13.70 -3.43
CA ASP A 242 -17.96 -15.10 -3.86
C ASP A 242 -16.64 -15.90 -3.80
N GLU A 243 -15.61 -15.37 -3.12
CA GLU A 243 -14.31 -16.04 -2.97
C GLU A 243 -14.44 -17.39 -2.26
N SER A 244 -13.60 -18.35 -2.67
CA SER A 244 -13.46 -19.61 -1.95
C SER A 244 -12.00 -20.07 -1.96
N LEU A 245 -11.57 -20.59 -0.83
CA LEU A 245 -10.18 -20.82 -0.51
C LEU A 245 -9.88 -22.32 -0.43
N TYR A 246 -8.69 -22.71 -0.86
CA TYR A 246 -8.17 -24.06 -0.71
C TYR A 246 -7.09 -24.11 0.37
N TYR A 247 -7.26 -24.95 1.40
CA TYR A 247 -6.33 -25.11 2.53
C TYR A 247 -5.84 -26.57 2.63
N PRO A 248 -4.86 -27.03 1.84
CA PRO A 248 -4.45 -28.44 1.80
C PRO A 248 -3.80 -28.93 3.09
N LEU A 249 -3.08 -28.06 3.78
CA LEU A 249 -2.24 -28.41 4.93
C LEU A 249 -2.89 -28.06 6.28
N SER A 250 -4.18 -27.73 6.31
CA SER A 250 -4.83 -27.24 7.53
C SER A 250 -6.25 -27.80 7.70
N PRO A 251 -6.39 -29.06 8.16
CA PRO A 251 -7.70 -29.68 8.43
C PRO A 251 -8.57 -28.86 9.38
N GLU A 252 -7.96 -28.27 10.42
CA GLU A 252 -8.62 -27.41 11.40
C GLU A 252 -9.24 -26.18 10.72
N ARG A 253 -8.50 -25.53 9.81
CA ARG A 253 -9.01 -24.37 9.06
C ARG A 253 -10.12 -24.77 8.10
N ARG A 254 -10.01 -25.91 7.41
CA ARG A 254 -11.08 -26.44 6.55
C ARG A 254 -12.38 -26.69 7.32
N ALA A 255 -12.29 -27.17 8.56
CA ALA A 255 -13.47 -27.37 9.41
C ALA A 255 -14.11 -26.07 9.91
N ALA A 256 -13.38 -24.94 9.86
CA ALA A 256 -13.82 -23.64 10.37
C ALA A 256 -14.44 -22.71 9.30
N ILE A 257 -14.39 -23.07 8.02
CA ILE A 257 -14.96 -22.29 6.91
C ILE A 257 -16.19 -23.01 6.36
N SER A 258 -17.12 -22.25 5.76
CA SER A 258 -18.32 -22.86 5.16
C SER A 258 -18.01 -23.62 3.87
N GLU A 259 -18.92 -24.50 3.45
CA GLU A 259 -18.79 -25.20 2.15
C GLU A 259 -18.72 -24.19 0.98
N ALA A 260 -19.48 -23.10 1.05
CA ALA A 260 -19.46 -22.05 0.02
C ALA A 260 -18.11 -21.33 -0.07
N GLN A 261 -17.41 -21.18 1.06
CA GLN A 261 -16.08 -20.58 1.13
C GLN A 261 -14.95 -21.59 0.84
N THR A 262 -15.27 -22.86 0.60
CA THR A 262 -14.28 -23.92 0.37
C THR A 262 -14.14 -24.17 -1.12
N TRP A 263 -12.94 -23.95 -1.65
CA TRP A 263 -12.61 -24.42 -3.00
C TRP A 263 -12.28 -25.90 -2.93
N LYS A 264 -13.22 -26.72 -3.40
CA LYS A 264 -13.16 -28.18 -3.33
C LYS A 264 -11.91 -28.72 -4.05
N GLU A 265 -11.21 -29.65 -3.41
CA GLU A 265 -9.92 -30.20 -3.85
C GLU A 265 -9.96 -30.73 -5.29
N GLU A 266 -11.04 -31.43 -5.65
CA GLU A 266 -11.26 -31.98 -7.00
C GLU A 266 -11.39 -30.90 -8.10
N ALA A 267 -11.67 -29.65 -7.71
CA ALA A 267 -11.80 -28.50 -8.60
C ALA A 267 -10.57 -27.57 -8.57
N VAL A 268 -9.56 -27.86 -7.75
CA VAL A 268 -8.31 -27.11 -7.70
C VAL A 268 -7.39 -27.63 -8.81
N PRO A 269 -6.87 -26.78 -9.71
CA PRO A 269 -5.93 -27.21 -10.72
C PRO A 269 -4.71 -27.88 -10.08
N HIS A 270 -4.44 -29.11 -10.51
CA HIS A 270 -3.30 -29.88 -10.03
C HIS A 270 -2.00 -29.08 -10.22
N GLN A 271 -1.35 -28.75 -9.12
CA GLN A 271 -0.02 -28.15 -9.13
C GLN A 271 1.05 -29.24 -9.09
N ASN A 272 2.28 -28.90 -9.46
CA ASN A 272 3.42 -29.81 -9.32
C ASN A 272 3.58 -30.29 -7.86
N GLU A 273 4.37 -31.35 -7.68
CA GLU A 273 4.66 -31.96 -6.37
C GLU A 273 4.94 -30.91 -5.28
N PHE A 274 4.33 -31.11 -4.11
CA PHE A 274 4.66 -30.31 -2.94
C PHE A 274 6.14 -30.54 -2.57
N GLY A 275 6.89 -29.45 -2.48
CA GLY A 275 8.24 -29.46 -1.92
C GLY A 275 8.28 -29.94 -0.47
N PRO A 276 9.48 -30.10 0.09
CA PRO A 276 9.69 -30.81 1.35
C PRO A 276 9.18 -30.05 2.58
N HIS A 277 8.94 -28.74 2.48
CA HIS A 277 8.64 -27.92 3.64
C HIS A 277 7.12 -27.87 3.94
N PRO A 278 6.66 -28.16 5.17
CA PRO A 278 5.24 -28.24 5.51
C PRO A 278 4.54 -26.87 5.73
N GLY A 279 5.28 -25.77 5.56
CA GLY A 279 4.75 -24.40 5.66
C GLY A 279 4.60 -23.87 7.09
N TYR A 280 5.17 -24.56 8.08
CA TYR A 280 5.18 -24.11 9.47
C TYR A 280 6.32 -23.11 9.75
N PRO A 281 6.12 -22.12 10.63
CA PRO A 281 7.19 -21.20 11.01
C PRO A 281 8.20 -21.85 11.96
N CYS A 282 9.33 -21.17 12.21
CA CYS A 282 10.33 -21.58 13.19
C CYS A 282 9.79 -21.41 14.62
N ILE A 283 9.41 -22.51 15.27
CA ILE A 283 8.89 -22.51 16.65
C ILE A 283 9.99 -22.96 17.61
N MET A 284 10.99 -22.11 17.87
CA MET A 284 12.00 -22.41 18.89
C MET A 284 11.55 -21.99 20.31
N ASN A 285 10.39 -21.33 20.48
CA ASN A 285 9.93 -20.80 21.78
C ASN A 285 8.40 -20.87 22.02
N SER A 286 7.73 -22.01 21.80
CA SER A 286 6.36 -22.20 22.33
C SER A 286 6.38 -23.15 23.53
N LYS A 287 5.78 -22.73 24.65
CA LYS A 287 5.42 -23.61 25.78
C LYS A 287 4.45 -24.75 25.39
N ASP A 288 4.05 -24.82 24.12
CA ASP A 288 3.01 -25.67 23.55
C ASP A 288 3.56 -27.02 23.02
N GLY A 289 4.84 -27.32 23.28
CA GLY A 289 5.42 -28.65 23.07
C GLY A 289 5.59 -29.10 21.61
N ARG A 290 5.45 -28.21 20.62
CA ARG A 290 5.72 -28.48 19.20
C ARG A 290 7.08 -27.92 18.74
N SER A 291 8.11 -28.05 19.58
CA SER A 291 9.49 -27.83 19.15
C SER A 291 9.90 -28.95 18.20
N GLY A 292 9.82 -28.70 16.89
CA GLY A 292 10.39 -29.58 15.88
C GLY A 292 11.88 -29.73 16.10
N VAL A 293 12.36 -30.97 16.17
CA VAL A 293 13.77 -31.30 16.33
C VAL A 293 14.48 -30.97 15.01
N SER A 294 15.23 -29.86 15.00
CA SER A 294 16.42 -29.56 14.19
C SER A 294 16.45 -29.79 12.67
N SER A 295 15.34 -29.83 11.92
CA SER A 295 15.38 -29.89 10.44
C SER A 295 14.23 -29.20 9.66
N ASP A 296 13.17 -28.74 10.34
CA ASP A 296 11.97 -28.12 9.74
C ASP A 296 12.03 -26.58 9.65
N HIS A 297 13.22 -25.98 9.74
CA HIS A 297 13.35 -24.55 9.54
C HIS A 297 13.22 -24.25 8.04
N PRO A 298 12.36 -23.30 7.63
CA PRO A 298 12.32 -22.89 6.23
C PRO A 298 13.69 -22.37 5.83
N ARG A 299 14.43 -23.13 5.02
CA ARG A 299 15.65 -22.67 4.37
C ARG A 299 15.29 -22.26 2.96
N PRO A 300 15.67 -21.07 2.50
CA PRO A 300 15.50 -20.74 1.09
C PRO A 300 16.05 -21.86 0.21
N SER A 301 15.27 -22.24 -0.79
CA SER A 301 15.67 -23.25 -1.77
C SER A 301 16.87 -22.71 -2.56
N ASP A 302 17.87 -23.55 -2.83
CA ASP A 302 19.08 -23.18 -3.61
C ASP A 302 18.80 -22.90 -5.11
N GLY A 303 17.53 -22.87 -5.51
CA GLY A 303 17.08 -22.70 -6.89
C GLY A 303 16.73 -21.26 -7.27
N PRO A 304 16.51 -20.98 -8.57
CA PRO A 304 16.06 -19.67 -9.02
C PRO A 304 14.72 -19.29 -8.37
N ARG A 305 14.53 -18.00 -8.12
CA ARG A 305 13.23 -17.46 -7.70
C ARG A 305 12.18 -17.75 -8.80
N PRO A 306 10.95 -18.09 -8.41
CA PRO A 306 9.85 -18.26 -9.34
C PRO A 306 9.46 -16.90 -9.94
N SER A 307 8.89 -16.88 -11.15
CA SER A 307 8.61 -15.63 -11.88
C SER A 307 7.58 -14.71 -11.22
N ASN A 308 6.86 -15.21 -10.21
CA ASN A 308 5.89 -14.44 -9.43
C ASN A 308 6.51 -13.77 -8.19
N ILE A 309 7.83 -13.85 -8.02
CA ILE A 309 8.61 -13.13 -7.01
C ILE A 309 9.66 -12.28 -7.72
N ALA A 310 9.62 -10.96 -7.51
CA ALA A 310 10.55 -10.00 -8.12
C ALA A 310 10.99 -8.96 -7.09
N ASN A 311 12.11 -8.27 -7.32
CA ASN A 311 12.49 -7.11 -6.52
C ASN A 311 12.14 -5.82 -7.28
N ALA A 312 11.36 -4.95 -6.64
CA ALA A 312 10.84 -3.71 -7.22
C ALA A 312 11.97 -2.75 -7.61
N PHE A 313 12.96 -2.57 -6.75
CA PHE A 313 14.07 -1.64 -6.97
C PHE A 313 15.03 -2.13 -8.06
N GLU A 314 15.24 -3.44 -8.17
CA GLU A 314 16.01 -4.03 -9.27
C GLU A 314 15.29 -3.91 -10.62
N ALA A 315 13.96 -3.93 -10.62
CA ALA A 315 13.14 -3.80 -11.81
C ALA A 315 12.88 -2.35 -12.25
N ALA A 316 13.17 -1.36 -11.40
CA ALA A 316 12.87 0.04 -11.67
C ALA A 316 13.74 0.63 -12.79
N GLU A 317 13.10 1.23 -13.79
CA GLU A 317 13.76 1.85 -14.94
C GLU A 317 13.45 3.35 -15.05
N GLY A 318 14.33 4.11 -15.71
CA GLY A 318 14.13 5.54 -15.93
C GLY A 318 12.98 5.83 -16.89
N VAL A 319 12.05 6.67 -16.46
CA VAL A 319 10.76 6.93 -17.12
C VAL A 319 10.43 8.41 -17.07
N GLY A 320 9.65 8.90 -18.04
CA GLY A 320 9.35 10.34 -18.12
C GLY A 320 10.57 11.20 -18.42
N GLN A 321 10.42 12.53 -18.29
CA GLN A 321 11.44 13.53 -18.57
C GLN A 321 11.24 14.78 -17.71
N GLY A 322 12.31 15.56 -17.50
CA GLY A 322 12.25 16.82 -16.76
C GLY A 322 11.71 16.64 -15.34
N ASP A 323 10.74 17.46 -14.96
CA ASP A 323 10.06 17.41 -13.67
C ASP A 323 9.16 16.18 -13.51
N MET A 324 8.83 15.48 -14.59
CA MET A 324 8.04 14.25 -14.60
C MET A 324 8.93 13.00 -14.72
N PHE A 325 10.24 13.14 -14.52
CA PHE A 325 11.15 12.00 -14.53
C PHE A 325 11.06 11.20 -13.22
N ALA A 326 11.00 9.88 -13.33
CA ALA A 326 11.07 8.96 -12.21
C ALA A 326 11.92 7.73 -12.57
N HIS A 327 12.26 6.91 -11.57
CA HIS A 327 12.57 5.50 -11.78
C HIS A 327 11.35 4.69 -11.34
N GLY A 328 10.80 3.84 -12.20
CA GLY A 328 9.58 3.11 -11.85
C GLY A 328 9.42 1.77 -12.55
N CYS A 329 8.54 0.95 -11.98
CA CYS A 329 8.14 -0.34 -12.54
C CYS A 329 6.71 -0.69 -12.10
N SER A 330 6.03 -1.51 -12.89
CA SER A 330 4.71 -2.04 -12.55
C SER A 330 4.87 -3.40 -11.88
N LEU A 331 4.65 -3.46 -10.56
CA LEU A 331 4.85 -4.67 -9.78
C LEU A 331 3.85 -5.76 -10.13
N THR A 332 2.61 -5.40 -10.49
CA THR A 332 1.66 -6.39 -11.03
C THR A 332 2.14 -6.96 -12.36
N ALA A 333 2.85 -6.18 -13.17
CA ALA A 333 3.45 -6.68 -14.40
C ALA A 333 4.68 -7.56 -14.15
N GLU A 334 5.58 -7.14 -13.27
CA GLU A 334 6.83 -7.85 -12.95
C GLU A 334 6.57 -9.18 -12.24
N SER A 335 5.52 -9.27 -11.42
CA SER A 335 5.15 -10.47 -10.64
C SER A 335 4.08 -11.36 -11.31
N GLY A 336 3.67 -11.07 -12.56
CA GLY A 336 2.80 -11.95 -13.33
C GLY A 336 1.29 -11.75 -13.16
N LEU A 337 0.85 -10.64 -12.56
CA LEU A 337 -0.56 -10.21 -12.43
C LEU A 337 -1.01 -9.21 -13.51
N ARG A 338 -0.43 -9.25 -14.71
CA ARG A 338 -0.90 -8.41 -15.83
C ARG A 338 -2.40 -8.67 -16.09
N GLY A 339 -3.19 -7.60 -16.05
CA GLY A 339 -4.64 -7.66 -16.26
C GLY A 339 -5.46 -7.94 -15.00
N ALA A 340 -4.85 -7.95 -13.81
CA ALA A 340 -5.60 -7.83 -12.56
C ALA A 340 -6.44 -6.54 -12.55
N THR A 341 -7.50 -6.53 -11.74
CA THR A 341 -8.37 -5.35 -11.61
C THR A 341 -7.76 -4.23 -10.76
N PHE A 342 -6.51 -4.40 -10.34
CA PHE A 342 -5.71 -3.40 -9.63
C PHE A 342 -4.30 -3.32 -10.24
N GLY A 343 -3.67 -2.17 -10.04
CA GLY A 343 -2.26 -1.91 -10.32
C GLY A 343 -1.51 -1.69 -9.01
N CYS A 344 -0.23 -2.08 -9.02
CA CYS A 344 0.73 -1.77 -7.97
C CYS A 344 2.02 -1.35 -8.68
N ASN A 345 2.53 -0.16 -8.36
CA ASN A 345 3.70 0.41 -9.01
C ASN A 345 4.68 0.92 -7.95
N LEU A 346 5.97 0.78 -8.22
CA LEU A 346 7.01 1.52 -7.54
C LEU A 346 7.32 2.77 -8.37
N GLU A 347 7.39 3.92 -7.73
CA GLU A 347 7.87 5.16 -8.32
C GLU A 347 8.87 5.84 -7.40
N ILE A 348 10.09 6.05 -7.89
CA ILE A 348 11.17 6.73 -7.20
C ILE A 348 11.36 8.08 -7.89
N LEU A 349 11.05 9.15 -7.17
CA LEU A 349 11.12 10.53 -7.63
C LEU A 349 12.46 11.12 -7.22
N PRO A 350 13.37 11.42 -8.16
CA PRO A 350 14.60 12.13 -7.82
C PRO A 350 14.33 13.59 -7.39
N PRO A 351 15.31 14.27 -6.80
CA PRO A 351 15.16 15.67 -6.42
C PRO A 351 14.74 16.56 -7.59
N GLY A 352 13.77 17.44 -7.36
CA GLY A 352 13.22 18.36 -8.35
C GLY A 352 12.20 17.73 -9.31
N THR A 353 11.60 16.59 -8.95
CA THR A 353 10.60 15.89 -9.76
C THR A 353 9.26 15.74 -9.03
N ARG A 354 8.23 15.31 -9.76
CA ARG A 354 6.88 15.02 -9.26
C ARG A 354 6.34 13.74 -9.90
N SER A 355 5.44 13.05 -9.20
CA SER A 355 4.84 11.79 -9.69
C SER A 355 3.92 12.00 -10.89
N SER A 356 3.14 13.07 -10.87
CA SER A 356 2.14 13.32 -11.91
C SER A 356 1.80 14.80 -12.04
N PHE A 357 1.11 15.15 -13.13
CA PHE A 357 0.31 16.36 -13.15
C PHE A 357 -0.81 16.21 -12.11
N PRO A 358 -1.16 17.27 -11.36
CA PRO A 358 -2.19 17.14 -10.34
C PRO A 358 -3.52 16.72 -10.95
N HIS A 359 -4.10 15.65 -10.41
CA HIS A 359 -5.23 14.98 -11.05
C HIS A 359 -6.16 14.29 -10.06
N ALA A 360 -7.39 14.00 -10.51
CA ALA A 360 -8.39 13.25 -9.75
C ALA A 360 -9.15 12.26 -10.66
N HIS A 361 -9.49 11.10 -10.10
CA HIS A 361 -10.17 10.00 -10.77
C HIS A 361 -11.68 9.98 -10.51
N SER A 362 -12.48 9.66 -11.53
CA SER A 362 -13.94 9.58 -11.41
C SER A 362 -14.38 8.25 -10.81
N GLU A 363 -13.70 7.17 -11.15
CA GLU A 363 -14.06 5.80 -10.77
C GLU A 363 -12.95 5.09 -10.01
N GLU A 364 -11.68 5.33 -10.28
CA GLU A 364 -10.59 4.62 -9.59
C GLU A 364 -10.34 5.17 -8.19
N GLU A 365 -10.14 4.27 -7.23
CA GLU A 365 -9.49 4.57 -5.95
C GLU A 365 -7.98 4.41 -6.11
N GLU A 366 -7.22 5.29 -5.46
CA GLU A 366 -5.76 5.21 -5.39
C GLU A 366 -5.30 5.26 -3.94
N PHE A 367 -4.25 4.52 -3.62
CA PHE A 367 -3.57 4.48 -2.34
C PHE A 367 -2.07 4.63 -2.56
N ILE A 368 -1.44 5.51 -1.79
CA ILE A 368 0.00 5.73 -1.87
C ILE A 368 0.60 5.50 -0.49
N PHE A 369 1.72 4.79 -0.45
CA PHE A 369 2.56 4.61 0.73
C PHE A 369 3.97 5.13 0.44
N VAL A 370 4.50 5.96 1.33
CA VAL A 370 5.86 6.48 1.23
C VAL A 370 6.83 5.46 1.82
N LEU A 371 7.69 4.90 0.97
CA LEU A 371 8.68 3.89 1.35
C LEU A 371 9.93 4.54 1.94
N GLU A 372 10.50 5.53 1.24
CA GLU A 372 11.76 6.19 1.59
C GLU A 372 11.75 7.66 1.18
N GLY A 373 12.56 8.48 1.85
CA GLY A 373 12.72 9.90 1.55
C GLY A 373 11.60 10.80 2.06
N SER A 374 11.80 12.11 1.91
CA SER A 374 10.85 13.14 2.32
C SER A 374 10.36 13.98 1.14
N GLY A 375 9.10 14.43 1.20
CA GLY A 375 8.51 15.22 0.13
C GLY A 375 7.26 15.98 0.54
N SER A 376 6.48 16.37 -0.46
CA SER A 376 5.20 17.02 -0.26
C SER A 376 4.10 16.37 -1.09
N LEU A 377 2.99 16.01 -0.42
CA LEU A 377 1.72 15.76 -1.08
C LEU A 377 1.09 17.12 -1.42
N TRP A 378 0.91 17.39 -2.70
CA TRP A 378 0.04 18.47 -3.14
C TRP A 378 -1.40 17.98 -3.13
N LEU A 379 -2.30 18.75 -2.52
CA LEU A 379 -3.69 18.39 -2.35
C LEU A 379 -4.56 19.62 -2.60
N ASN A 380 -5.25 19.64 -3.75
CA ASN A 380 -6.09 20.76 -4.17
C ASN A 380 -5.42 22.14 -4.02
N GLY A 381 -4.15 22.29 -4.41
CA GLY A 381 -3.47 23.59 -4.43
C GLY A 381 -2.72 23.95 -3.14
N ASP A 382 -2.83 23.15 -2.09
CA ASP A 382 -2.05 23.28 -0.87
C ASP A 382 -1.03 22.11 -0.79
N THR A 383 0.01 22.23 0.05
CA THR A 383 1.05 21.21 0.21
C THR A 383 1.14 20.71 1.64
N VAL A 384 1.27 19.39 1.79
CA VAL A 384 1.40 18.71 3.08
C VAL A 384 2.70 17.91 3.08
N PRO A 385 3.58 18.06 4.08
CA PRO A 385 4.80 17.27 4.16
C PRO A 385 4.48 15.79 4.38
N VAL A 386 5.21 14.92 3.69
CA VAL A 386 5.08 13.47 3.79
C VAL A 386 6.47 12.83 3.94
N GLY A 387 6.54 11.69 4.64
CA GLY A 387 7.76 10.93 4.87
C GLY A 387 7.50 9.44 5.04
N PRO A 388 8.54 8.64 5.30
CA PRO A 388 8.44 7.18 5.33
C PRO A 388 7.37 6.67 6.31
N GLY A 389 6.59 5.71 5.86
CA GLY A 389 5.47 5.15 6.61
C GLY A 389 4.14 5.90 6.44
N ASP A 390 4.15 7.12 5.91
CA ASP A 390 2.92 7.84 5.59
C ASP A 390 2.16 7.14 4.46
N CYS A 391 0.87 6.95 4.66
CA CYS A 391 -0.05 6.41 3.69
C CYS A 391 -1.25 7.32 3.50
N VAL A 392 -1.76 7.36 2.27
CA VAL A 392 -2.86 8.24 1.87
C VAL A 392 -3.77 7.54 0.87
N GLY A 393 -5.08 7.76 1.02
CA GLY A 393 -6.11 7.26 0.11
C GLY A 393 -6.81 8.38 -0.64
N PHE A 394 -7.09 8.14 -1.92
CA PHE A 394 -7.82 9.03 -2.80
C PHE A 394 -9.11 8.32 -3.24
N PRO A 395 -10.24 8.59 -2.56
CA PRO A 395 -11.50 7.94 -2.90
C PRO A 395 -11.99 8.41 -4.28
N ARG A 396 -12.52 7.47 -5.06
CA ARG A 396 -13.06 7.73 -6.40
C ARG A 396 -14.09 8.86 -6.41
N GLY A 397 -14.22 9.58 -7.53
CA GLY A 397 -15.38 10.44 -7.76
C GLY A 397 -15.46 11.67 -6.85
N THR A 398 -14.45 11.92 -6.01
CA THR A 398 -14.40 13.07 -5.10
C THR A 398 -13.94 14.34 -5.80
N GLY A 399 -13.17 14.23 -6.89
CA GLY A 399 -12.50 15.36 -7.53
C GLY A 399 -11.33 15.93 -6.72
N ILE A 400 -10.94 15.30 -5.61
CA ILE A 400 -9.77 15.69 -4.83
C ILE A 400 -8.52 15.41 -5.65
N ALA A 401 -7.89 16.48 -6.12
CA ALA A 401 -6.73 16.39 -6.98
C ALA A 401 -5.44 16.35 -6.18
N HIS A 402 -4.50 15.52 -6.65
CA HIS A 402 -3.27 15.24 -5.93
C HIS A 402 -2.08 15.00 -6.88
N ASN A 403 -0.88 15.21 -6.34
CA ASN A 403 0.38 14.66 -6.83
C ASN A 403 1.44 14.72 -5.71
N PHE A 404 2.55 13.99 -5.86
CA PHE A 404 3.69 14.04 -4.94
C PHE A 404 4.83 14.83 -5.57
N ILE A 405 5.52 15.63 -4.77
CA ILE A 405 6.58 16.54 -5.18
C ILE A 405 7.82 16.29 -4.33
N ASN A 406 8.95 16.08 -4.98
CA ASN A 406 10.24 15.97 -4.33
C ASN A 406 11.02 17.29 -4.48
N ASP A 407 10.98 18.12 -3.44
CA ASP A 407 11.70 19.39 -3.32
C ASP A 407 13.01 19.27 -2.51
N SER A 408 13.54 18.06 -2.33
CA SER A 408 14.73 17.81 -1.48
C SER A 408 16.00 18.52 -1.99
N ASN A 409 16.03 18.99 -3.24
CA ASN A 409 17.13 19.79 -3.78
C ASN A 409 17.11 21.27 -3.35
N VAL A 410 16.03 21.74 -2.71
CA VAL A 410 15.92 23.14 -2.26
C VAL A 410 16.94 23.44 -1.18
N GLY A 411 17.65 24.57 -1.32
CA GLY A 411 18.69 24.99 -0.37
C GLY A 411 20.13 24.63 -0.78
N GLY A 412 20.32 24.06 -1.98
CA GLY A 412 21.66 23.79 -2.53
C GLY A 412 22.32 22.53 -1.99
N VAL A 413 21.54 21.63 -1.40
CA VAL A 413 21.98 20.29 -0.99
C VAL A 413 21.76 19.28 -2.11
N ASP A 414 22.58 18.23 -2.14
CA ASP A 414 22.28 17.04 -2.92
C ASP A 414 21.04 16.39 -2.30
N GLY A 415 19.90 16.55 -2.97
CA GLY A 415 18.63 16.02 -2.48
C GLY A 415 18.59 14.49 -2.46
N GLU A 416 17.70 13.94 -1.65
CA GLU A 416 17.39 12.51 -1.61
C GLU A 416 16.23 12.14 -2.53
N ASP A 417 16.21 10.88 -2.99
CA ASP A 417 15.10 10.30 -3.74
C ASP A 417 13.88 10.10 -2.80
N LEU A 418 12.67 10.23 -3.35
CA LEU A 418 11.41 9.93 -2.68
C LEU A 418 10.79 8.68 -3.33
N ALA A 419 10.70 7.58 -2.60
CA ALA A 419 10.17 6.31 -3.10
C ALA A 419 8.73 6.09 -2.64
N LEU A 420 7.84 5.79 -3.59
CA LEU A 420 6.41 5.64 -3.40
C LEU A 420 5.95 4.27 -3.90
N LEU A 421 5.15 3.59 -3.09
CA LEU A 421 4.34 2.45 -3.54
C LEU A 421 2.94 2.96 -3.87
N ILE A 422 2.53 2.83 -5.13
CA ILE A 422 1.27 3.36 -5.66
C ILE A 422 0.37 2.19 -6.02
N LEU A 423 -0.77 2.09 -5.33
CA LEU A 423 -1.80 1.09 -5.54
C LEU A 423 -3.03 1.77 -6.12
N GLY A 424 -3.67 1.17 -7.11
CA GLY A 424 -4.90 1.72 -7.65
C GLY A 424 -5.79 0.66 -8.27
N GLU A 425 -7.08 0.94 -8.35
CA GLU A 425 -7.95 0.15 -9.21
C GLU A 425 -7.55 0.31 -10.68
N SER A 426 -7.71 -0.74 -11.48
CA SER A 426 -7.48 -0.72 -12.92
C SER A 426 -8.82 -0.88 -13.63
N LYS A 427 -9.48 0.25 -13.90
CA LYS A 427 -10.79 0.35 -14.56
C LYS A 427 -10.73 1.27 -15.78
N PRO A 428 -9.81 0.99 -16.72
CA PRO A 428 -9.50 1.96 -17.75
C PRO A 428 -10.61 2.27 -18.76
N SER A 429 -11.59 1.38 -18.87
CA SER A 429 -12.72 1.51 -19.79
C SER A 429 -13.79 2.49 -19.30
N VAL A 430 -13.81 2.81 -18.01
CA VAL A 430 -14.87 3.63 -17.38
C VAL A 430 -14.33 4.83 -16.62
N ASP A 431 -13.10 4.75 -16.11
CA ASP A 431 -12.53 5.85 -15.35
C ASP A 431 -12.25 7.09 -16.22
N LYS A 432 -12.49 8.27 -15.67
CA LYS A 432 -12.22 9.56 -16.28
C LYS A 432 -11.34 10.38 -15.34
N VAL A 433 -10.48 11.22 -15.90
CA VAL A 433 -9.52 12.01 -15.13
C VAL A 433 -9.71 13.49 -15.43
N VAL A 434 -9.59 14.33 -14.40
CA VAL A 434 -9.49 15.79 -14.52
C VAL A 434 -8.12 16.26 -14.05
N TYR A 435 -7.56 17.26 -14.71
CA TYR A 435 -6.33 17.95 -14.30
C TYR A 435 -6.63 19.42 -14.00
N PRO A 436 -6.99 19.79 -12.75
CA PRO A 436 -7.57 21.10 -12.47
C PRO A 436 -6.61 22.28 -12.70
N VAL A 437 -5.30 22.06 -12.62
CA VAL A 437 -4.27 23.08 -12.88
C VAL A 437 -3.59 22.91 -14.25
N ASN A 438 -4.03 21.93 -15.05
CA ASN A 438 -3.57 21.70 -16.42
C ASN A 438 -4.75 21.52 -17.40
N PRO A 439 -5.68 22.50 -17.48
CA PRO A 439 -6.88 22.39 -18.31
C PRO A 439 -6.59 22.24 -19.81
N GLU A 440 -5.42 22.68 -20.28
CA GLU A 440 -4.96 22.51 -21.66
C GLU A 440 -4.91 21.04 -22.09
N ARG A 441 -4.75 20.10 -21.15
CA ARG A 441 -4.76 18.65 -21.42
C ARG A 441 -6.11 18.13 -21.91
N GLN A 442 -7.20 18.85 -21.66
CA GLN A 442 -8.52 18.46 -22.14
C GLN A 442 -8.55 18.25 -23.65
N ALA A 443 -7.77 19.02 -24.41
CA ALA A 443 -7.74 18.93 -25.87
C ALA A 443 -7.15 17.59 -26.38
N THR A 444 -6.33 16.92 -25.57
CA THR A 444 -5.58 15.73 -25.99
C THR A 444 -5.91 14.48 -25.17
N PHE A 445 -6.66 14.61 -24.08
CA PHE A 445 -7.00 13.50 -23.19
C PHE A 445 -8.44 13.02 -23.37
N ALA A 446 -8.61 11.88 -24.05
CA ALA A 446 -9.92 11.34 -24.44
C ALA A 446 -10.86 11.00 -23.27
N ARG A 447 -10.30 10.68 -22.10
CA ARG A 447 -11.06 10.31 -20.89
C ARG A 447 -11.24 11.49 -19.94
N TRP A 448 -11.45 12.69 -20.47
CA TRP A 448 -11.61 13.87 -19.63
C TRP A 448 -12.86 13.82 -18.76
N TRP A 449 -12.72 14.11 -17.47
CA TRP A 449 -13.85 14.17 -16.54
C TRP A 449 -14.46 15.58 -16.51
N HIS A 450 -15.45 15.81 -17.38
CA HIS A 450 -16.06 17.13 -17.58
C HIS A 450 -16.82 17.67 -16.35
N ASP A 451 -17.55 16.80 -15.67
CA ASP A 451 -18.45 17.09 -14.55
C ASP A 451 -17.82 16.77 -13.19
N SER A 452 -16.48 16.81 -13.11
CA SER A 452 -15.78 16.57 -11.84
C SER A 452 -16.23 17.56 -10.76
N PRO A 453 -16.46 17.07 -9.52
CA PRO A 453 -16.73 17.94 -8.39
C PRO A 453 -15.64 19.00 -8.22
N LYS A 454 -16.05 20.24 -7.98
CA LYS A 454 -15.13 21.37 -7.87
C LYS A 454 -14.73 21.61 -6.42
N HIS A 455 -13.43 21.84 -6.23
CA HIS A 455 -12.83 22.20 -4.95
C HIS A 455 -12.20 23.58 -5.05
N LYS A 456 -12.13 24.30 -3.93
CA LYS A 456 -11.34 25.52 -3.84
C LYS A 456 -9.87 25.11 -3.94
N LEU A 457 -9.14 25.68 -4.89
CA LEU A 457 -7.72 25.43 -5.02
C LEU A 457 -6.93 26.42 -4.17
N GLY A 458 -5.91 25.92 -3.48
CA GLY A 458 -4.82 26.72 -2.93
C GLY A 458 -3.94 27.34 -4.02
N SER A 459 -2.87 28.02 -3.60
CA SER A 459 -2.01 28.82 -4.49
C SER A 459 -0.89 28.02 -5.18
N HIS A 460 -0.59 26.82 -4.70
CA HIS A 460 0.48 25.98 -5.25
C HIS A 460 0.06 25.35 -6.58
N ASN A 461 0.94 25.38 -7.58
CA ASN A 461 0.64 24.92 -8.96
C ASN A 461 0.94 23.43 -9.21
N GLY A 462 1.48 22.73 -8.22
CA GLY A 462 1.80 21.30 -8.31
C GLY A 462 3.12 20.99 -9.01
N CYS A 463 3.98 21.98 -9.24
CA CYS A 463 5.33 21.80 -9.77
C CYS A 463 6.39 21.84 -8.64
N PRO A 464 7.53 21.16 -8.79
CA PRO A 464 8.69 21.34 -7.91
C PRO A 464 9.21 22.78 -7.93
N LYS A 465 9.79 23.24 -6.82
CA LYS A 465 10.36 24.60 -6.68
C LYS A 465 11.62 24.77 -7.54
N MET A 466 12.43 23.72 -7.64
CA MET A 466 13.60 23.67 -8.52
C MET A 466 13.49 22.47 -9.45
N PRO A 467 12.71 22.59 -10.54
CA PRO A 467 12.45 21.49 -11.45
C PRO A 467 13.72 20.93 -12.08
N ARG A 468 13.78 19.60 -12.13
CA ARG A 468 14.74 18.88 -12.95
C ARG A 468 14.53 19.25 -14.41
N LYS A 469 15.63 19.52 -15.12
CA LYS A 469 15.62 19.98 -16.52
C LYS A 469 15.54 18.84 -17.51
#